data_AF-A0A6I5CRV5-F1
#
_entry.id   AF-A0A6I5CRV5-F1
#
_cell.length_a   1.000
_cell.length_b   1.000
_cell.length_c   1.000
_cell.angle_alpha   90.00
_cell.angle_beta   90.00
_cell.angle_gamma   90.00
#
_symmetry.space_group_name_H-M   'P 1'
#
loop_
_entity.id
_entity.type
_entity.pdbx_description
1 polymer ?
#
loop_
_entity_poly.entity_id
_entity_poly.type
_entity_poly.pdbx_seq_one_letter_code
_entity_poly.pdbx_strand_id
1 'polypeptide(L)' 'MSKPPLPAEAVALLRRPNPCVMATLRADGAPVSTPTWYVWDDPRVLISLD' A
#
# COMPACT_ATOMS: atom_id res chain seq x y z
N MET A 1 12.90 6.40 7.30
CA MET A 1 11.46 6.72 7.17
C MET A 1 11.28 7.62 5.96
N SER A 2 10.28 7.37 5.10
CA SER A 2 9.97 8.30 4.01
C SER A 2 9.60 9.66 4.61
N LYS A 3 10.22 10.73 4.11
CA LYS A 3 10.00 12.09 4.62
C LYS A 3 8.82 12.69 3.84
N PRO A 4 7.67 12.95 4.49
CA PRO A 4 6.58 13.64 3.80
C PRO A 4 6.98 15.08 3.42
N PRO A 5 6.37 15.64 2.35
CA PRO A 5 5.43 14.97 1.46
C PRO A 5 6.12 13.97 0.52
N LEU A 6 5.36 12.98 0.05
CA LEU A 6 5.85 12.10 -1.01
C LEU A 6 6.18 12.91 -2.27
N PRO A 7 7.21 12.52 -3.04
CA PRO A 7 7.47 13.10 -4.34
C PRO A 7 6.24 13.01 -5.26
N ALA A 8 6.05 14.00 -6.14
CA ALA A 8 4.86 14.12 -6.98
C ALA A 8 4.68 12.91 -7.90
N GLU A 9 5.78 12.35 -8.40
CA GLU A 9 5.80 11.15 -9.22
C GLU A 9 5.32 9.90 -8.46
N ALA A 10 5.60 9.81 -7.16
CA ALA A 10 5.11 8.71 -6.32
C ALA A 10 3.60 8.83 -6.09
N VAL A 11 3.10 10.05 -5.85
CA VAL A 11 1.66 10.31 -5.75
C VAL A 11 0.96 10.00 -7.08
N ALA A 12 1.56 10.38 -8.21
CA ALA A 12 1.02 10.08 -9.54
C ALA A 12 0.96 8.57 -9.81
N LEU A 13 1.98 7.81 -9.39
CA LEU A 13 1.97 6.35 -9.49
C LEU A 13 0.84 5.76 -8.65
N LEU A 14 0.70 6.20 -7.39
CA LEU A 14 -0.32 5.69 -6.46
C LEU A 14 -1.75 5.98 -6.96
N ARG A 15 -1.99 7.08 -7.69
CA ARG A 15 -3.31 7.39 -8.26
C ARG A 15 -3.75 6.49 -9.41
N ARG A 16 -2.85 5.68 -9.99
CA ARG A 16 -3.20 4.73 -11.05
C ARG A 16 -3.89 3.50 -10.44
N PRO A 17 -4.78 2.81 -11.18
CA PRO A 17 -5.39 1.56 -10.76
C PRO A 17 -4.40 0.40 -10.88
N ASN A 18 -3.33 0.42 -10.07
CA ASN A 18 -2.34 -0.64 -10.06
C ASN A 18 -2.74 -1.74 -9.05
N PRO A 19 -2.43 -3.01 -9.31
CA PRO A 19 -2.43 -4.02 -8.27
C PRO A 19 -1.29 -3.76 -7.28
N CYS A 20 -1.41 -4.30 -6.07
CA CYS A 20 -0.34 -4.29 -5.07
C CYS A 20 -0.22 -5.65 -4.37
N VAL A 21 0.83 -5.80 -3.57
CA VAL A 21 1.01 -6.92 -2.66
C VAL A 21 1.05 -6.35 -1.25
N MET A 22 0.13 -6.79 -0.40
CA MET A 22 0.22 -6.52 1.03
C MET A 22 1.10 -7.60 1.68
N ALA A 23 2.14 -7.19 2.40
CA ALA A 23 3.01 -8.07 3.16
C ALA A 23 2.93 -7.73 4.65
N THR A 24 2.51 -8.67 5.48
CA THR A 24 2.37 -8.51 6.93
C THR A 24 3.06 -9.64 7.67
N LEU A 25 3.28 -9.45 8.97
CA LEU A 25 3.72 -10.51 9.87
C LEU A 25 2.52 -10.97 10.69
N ARG A 26 2.36 -12.29 10.83
CA ARG A 26 1.48 -12.88 11.83
C ARG A 26 2.03 -12.64 13.23
N ALA A 27 1.20 -12.87 14.25
CA ALA A 27 1.61 -12.72 15.66
C ALA A 27 2.82 -13.60 16.06
N ASP A 28 3.01 -14.72 15.36
CA ASP A 28 4.15 -15.64 15.50
C ASP A 28 5.40 -15.21 14.70
N GLY A 29 5.33 -14.10 13.98
CA GLY A 29 6.42 -13.58 13.14
C GLY A 29 6.50 -14.20 11.74
N ALA A 30 5.64 -15.15 11.39
CA ALA A 30 5.64 -15.72 10.04
C ALA A 30 5.15 -14.67 9.01
N PRO A 31 5.81 -14.53 7.85
CA PRO A 31 5.41 -13.61 6.80
C PRO A 31 4.17 -14.12 6.06
N VAL A 32 3.26 -13.20 5.72
CA VAL A 32 2.10 -13.45 4.85
C VAL A 32 2.10 -12.39 3.75
N SER A 33 1.91 -12.82 2.51
CA SER A 33 1.80 -11.94 1.35
C SER A 33 0.54 -12.22 0.55
N THR A 34 -0.26 -11.18 0.29
CA THR A 34 -1.52 -11.30 -0.45
C THR A 34 -1.55 -10.28 -1.59
N PRO A 35 -1.73 -10.72 -2.85
CA PRO A 35 -2.00 -9.79 -3.95
C PRO A 35 -3.40 -9.20 -3.79
N THR A 36 -3.52 -7.88 -3.90
CA THR A 36 -4.80 -7.17 -3.74
C THR A 36 -4.82 -5.88 -4.55
N TRP A 37 -5.92 -5.13 -4.44
CA TRP A 37 -6.08 -3.80 -4.99
C TRP A 37 -6.06 -2.76 -3.89
N TYR A 38 -5.72 -1.52 -4.25
CA TYR A 38 -5.71 -0.40 -3.32
C TYR A 38 -6.38 0.83 -3.93
N VAL A 39 -6.82 1.73 -3.05
CA VAL A 39 -7.29 3.07 -3.41
C VAL A 39 -6.39 4.10 -2.75
N TRP A 40 -5.95 5.09 -3.52
CA TRP A 40 -5.24 6.25 -2.98
C TRP A 40 -6.24 7.29 -2.44
N ASP A 41 -6.16 7.56 -1.14
CA ASP A 41 -6.98 8.51 -0.37
C ASP A 41 -6.06 9.49 0.37
N ASP A 42 -5.41 10.36 -0.40
CA ASP A 42 -4.36 11.31 -0.02
C ASP A 42 -4.37 11.81 1.46
N PRO A 43 -3.35 11.50 2.29
CA PRO A 43 -2.10 10.78 2.00
C PRO A 43 -2.15 9.28 2.36
N ARG A 44 -3.34 8.72 2.52
CA ARG A 44 -3.57 7.35 2.97
C ARG A 44 -3.80 6.41 1.79
N VAL A 45 -3.59 5.13 2.04
CA VAL A 45 -4.00 4.05 1.14
C VAL A 45 -5.12 3.28 1.84
N LEU A 46 -6.22 3.08 1.13
CA LEU A 46 -7.29 2.18 1.57
C LEU A 46 -7.08 0.83 0.91
N ILE A 47 -7.14 -0.22 1.72
CA ILE A 47 -7.02 -1.62 1.30
C ILE A 47 -8.22 -2.36 1.85
N SER A 48 -8.88 -3.16 1.01
CA SER A 48 -9.91 -4.10 1.46
C SER A 48 -9.23 -5.41 1.88
N LEU A 49 -9.64 -5.93 3.03
CA LEU A 49 -9.21 -7.22 3.57
C LEU A 49 -10.48 -8.03 3.84
N ASP A 50 -10.70 -9.05 3.03
CA ASP A 50 -11.72 -10.08 3.24
C ASP A 50 -11.13 -11.31 3.95
#